data_AF-A0A0C1IVU2-F1
#
_entry.id   AF-A0A0C1IVU2-F1
#
_cell.length_a   1.000
_cell.length_b   1.000
_cell.length_c   1.000
_cell.angle_alpha   90.00
_cell.angle_beta   90.00
_cell.angle_gamma   90.00
#
_symmetry.space_group_name_H-M   'P 1'
#
loop_
_entity.id
_entity.type
_entity.pdbx_description
1 polymer ?
#
loop_
_entity_poly.entity_id
_entity_poly.type
_entity_poly.pdbx_seq_one_letter_code
_entity_poly.pdbx_strand_id
1 'polypeptide(L)'
;MTHESRLYFEEEHFLERSKAAKREYRMCARVLHPIRDTPVSKIDTPLLAAIHDKLAKKYSWDKANRVRNFLIQVFKFSIPKGLILKNFADDIIKKPRPKDTPEAYRTWTYEEVQTALDTASPQLRAALAMIFCTEQGPSDASEFRKARGRSRGQARPAREAVARVAGLGAIRG
;
A
#
# COMPACT_ATOMS: atom_id res chain seq x y z
N MET A 1 15.84 -2.77 16.16
CA MET A 1 15.96 -4.13 15.65
C MET A 1 16.59 -5.04 16.69
N THR A 2 15.78 -5.94 17.25
CA THR A 2 16.26 -7.16 17.95
C THR A 2 17.18 -7.92 17.02
N HIS A 3 18.21 -8.56 17.58
CA HIS A 3 19.15 -9.38 16.80
C HIS A 3 18.38 -10.35 15.87
N GLU A 4 17.27 -10.89 16.36
CA GLU A 4 16.38 -11.80 15.62
C GLU A 4 15.59 -11.10 14.50
N SER A 5 15.16 -9.85 14.72
CA SER A 5 14.52 -9.06 13.65
C SER A 5 15.49 -8.73 12.52
N ARG A 6 16.80 -8.63 12.79
CA ARG A 6 17.82 -8.48 11.75
C ARG A 6 17.97 -9.75 10.93
N LEU A 7 18.05 -10.91 11.60
CA LEU A 7 18.07 -12.21 10.95
C LEU A 7 16.82 -12.43 10.08
N TYR A 8 15.63 -12.01 10.54
CA TYR A 8 14.41 -12.08 9.73
C TYR A 8 14.50 -11.33 8.39
N PHE A 9 15.21 -10.20 8.34
CA PHE A 9 15.38 -9.42 7.12
C PHE A 9 16.37 -10.02 6.12
N GLU A 10 17.17 -11.00 6.55
CA GLU A 10 18.18 -11.69 5.74
C GLU A 10 17.64 -12.98 5.12
N GLU A 11 16.46 -13.44 5.54
CA GLU A 11 15.85 -14.70 5.09
C GLU A 11 15.18 -14.58 3.71
N GLU A 12 15.24 -15.67 2.96
CA GLU A 12 14.70 -15.80 1.59
C GLU A 12 13.22 -15.35 1.53
N HIS A 13 12.42 -15.75 2.51
CA HIS A 13 11.01 -15.36 2.61
C HIS A 13 10.78 -13.84 2.66
N PHE A 14 11.71 -13.06 3.23
CA PHE A 14 11.64 -11.60 3.19
C PHE A 14 12.21 -11.04 1.88
N LEU A 15 13.26 -11.65 1.35
CA LEU A 15 13.92 -11.23 0.12
C LEU A 15 13.04 -11.43 -1.13
N GLU A 16 12.14 -12.38 -1.16
CA GLU A 16 11.22 -12.58 -2.29
C GLU A 16 10.02 -11.60 -2.28
N ARG A 17 9.80 -10.88 -1.18
CA ARG A 17 8.66 -9.95 -1.09
C ARG A 17 8.77 -8.76 -2.04
N SER A 18 7.60 -8.26 -2.43
CA SER A 18 7.48 -7.04 -3.25
C SER A 18 8.19 -5.84 -2.60
N LYS A 19 8.65 -4.89 -3.44
CA LYS A 19 9.30 -3.66 -2.95
C LYS A 19 8.43 -2.89 -1.96
N ALA A 20 7.12 -2.87 -2.18
CA ALA A 20 6.14 -2.23 -1.30
C ALA A 20 6.08 -2.90 0.08
N ALA A 21 5.95 -4.24 0.12
CA ALA A 21 5.93 -5.00 1.36
C ALA A 21 7.25 -4.85 2.14
N LYS A 22 8.40 -4.90 1.46
CA LYS A 22 9.71 -4.65 2.09
C LYS A 22 9.79 -3.25 2.72
N ARG A 23 9.26 -2.22 2.04
CA ARG A 23 9.21 -0.84 2.56
C ARG A 23 8.36 -0.76 3.83
N GLU A 24 7.21 -1.41 3.83
CA GLU A 24 6.30 -1.45 4.98
C GLU A 24 6.93 -2.14 6.18
N TYR A 25 7.57 -3.29 5.99
CA TYR A 25 8.24 -4.01 7.07
C TYR A 25 9.39 -3.21 7.67
N ARG A 26 10.18 -2.51 6.83
CA ARG A 26 11.20 -1.57 7.30
C ARG A 26 10.62 -0.39 8.08
N MET A 27 9.40 0.04 7.76
CA MET A 27 8.68 1.05 8.55
C MET A 27 8.29 0.48 9.92
N CYS A 28 7.73 -0.73 9.99
CA CYS A 28 7.41 -1.39 11.25
C CYS A 28 8.65 -1.60 12.14
N ALA A 29 9.77 -2.05 11.57
CA ALA A 29 11.02 -2.22 12.31
C ALA A 29 11.59 -0.90 12.85
N ARG A 30 11.41 0.22 12.13
CA ARG A 30 11.76 1.56 12.63
C ARG A 30 10.88 1.97 13.80
N VAL A 31 9.59 1.68 13.76
CA VAL A 31 8.66 1.96 14.87
C VAL A 31 9.03 1.18 16.12
N LEU A 32 9.46 -0.07 15.96
CA LEU A 32 9.90 -0.95 17.06
C LEU A 32 11.36 -0.73 17.48
N HIS A 33 12.03 0.29 16.96
CA HIS A 33 13.42 0.59 17.34
C HIS A 33 13.65 0.77 18.85
N PRO A 34 12.71 1.33 19.64
CA PRO A 34 12.93 1.48 21.09
C PRO A 34 13.06 0.16 21.87
N ILE A 35 12.47 -0.93 21.39
CA ILE A 35 12.54 -2.25 22.03
C ILE A 35 13.53 -3.18 21.32
N ARG A 36 14.48 -2.57 20.62
CA ARG A 36 15.39 -3.30 19.75
C ARG A 36 16.32 -4.26 20.48
N ASP A 37 16.60 -4.07 21.76
CA ASP A 37 17.56 -4.94 22.44
C ASP A 37 16.83 -5.97 23.32
N THR A 38 15.50 -5.99 23.26
CA THR A 38 14.64 -6.95 23.97
C THR A 38 14.61 -8.29 23.23
N PRO A 39 15.06 -9.40 23.84
CA PRO A 39 14.96 -10.73 23.22
C PRO A 39 13.51 -11.08 22.92
N VAL A 40 13.25 -11.80 21.81
CA VAL A 40 11.89 -12.23 21.45
C VAL A 40 11.21 -13.05 22.55
N SER A 41 11.98 -13.82 23.32
CA SER A 41 11.51 -14.63 24.45
C SER A 41 10.98 -13.81 25.64
N LYS A 42 11.32 -12.51 25.71
CA LYS A 42 10.82 -11.58 26.72
C LYS A 42 9.58 -10.79 26.24
N ILE A 43 9.15 -11.00 25.00
CA ILE A 43 7.97 -10.34 24.45
C ILE A 43 6.76 -11.27 24.61
N ASP A 44 5.97 -11.02 25.63
CA ASP A 44 4.72 -11.72 25.91
C ASP A 44 3.50 -10.95 25.39
N THR A 45 2.32 -11.56 25.50
CA THR A 45 1.05 -10.97 25.06
C THR A 45 0.74 -9.65 25.81
N PRO A 46 0.88 -9.55 27.15
CA PRO A 46 0.67 -8.28 27.87
C PRO A 46 1.57 -7.13 27.42
N LEU A 47 2.89 -7.36 27.30
CA LEU A 47 3.83 -6.34 26.84
C LEU A 47 3.48 -5.88 25.42
N LEU A 48 3.17 -6.83 24.54
CA LEU A 48 2.84 -6.51 23.16
C LEU A 48 1.49 -5.77 23.05
N ALA A 49 0.50 -6.11 23.88
CA ALA A 49 -0.76 -5.36 23.97
C ALA A 49 -0.51 -3.92 24.42
N ALA A 50 0.34 -3.70 25.43
CA ALA A 50 0.71 -2.36 25.89
C ALA A 50 1.42 -1.55 24.78
N ILE A 51 2.31 -2.19 24.00
CA ILE A 51 2.95 -1.58 22.82
C ILE A 51 1.89 -1.22 21.77
N HIS A 52 0.97 -2.14 21.45
CA HIS A 52 -0.09 -1.93 20.47
C HIS A 52 -0.99 -0.75 20.85
N ASP A 53 -1.38 -0.65 22.12
CA ASP A 53 -2.13 0.49 22.66
C ASP A 53 -1.37 1.80 22.57
N LYS A 54 -0.09 1.79 22.97
CA LYS A 54 0.79 2.97 22.89
C LYS A 54 0.96 3.45 21.45
N LEU A 55 1.12 2.54 20.50
CA LEU A 55 1.25 2.87 19.09
C LEU A 55 -0.04 3.42 18.49
N ALA A 56 -1.18 2.87 18.89
CA ALA A 56 -2.47 3.37 18.44
C ALA A 56 -2.73 4.79 18.92
N LYS A 57 -2.39 5.10 20.18
CA LYS A 57 -2.49 6.44 20.76
C LYS A 57 -1.50 7.42 20.13
N LYS A 58 -0.27 6.98 19.85
CA LYS A 58 0.80 7.85 19.32
C LYS A 58 0.67 8.14 17.83
N TYR A 59 0.21 7.18 17.04
CA TYR A 59 0.17 7.29 15.59
C TYR A 59 -1.22 7.08 15.01
N SER A 60 -1.68 5.83 14.94
CA SER A 60 -3.01 5.47 14.43
C SER A 60 -3.31 3.99 14.71
N TRP A 61 -4.61 3.65 14.70
CA TRP A 61 -5.11 2.28 14.80
C TRP A 61 -4.51 1.37 13.70
N ASP A 62 -4.44 1.87 12.47
CA ASP A 62 -3.93 1.13 11.32
C ASP A 62 -2.43 0.85 11.47
N LYS A 63 -1.64 1.85 11.89
CA LYS A 63 -0.20 1.66 12.11
C LYS A 63 0.08 0.68 13.23
N ALA A 64 -0.71 0.71 14.31
CA ALA A 64 -0.61 -0.29 15.38
C ALA A 64 -0.91 -1.70 14.86
N ASN A 65 -1.96 -1.87 14.05
CA ASN A 65 -2.32 -3.15 13.44
C ASN A 65 -1.26 -3.66 12.45
N ARG A 66 -0.63 -2.79 11.64
CA ARG A 66 0.48 -3.16 10.75
C ARG A 66 1.69 -3.67 11.53
N VAL A 67 2.02 -3.02 12.65
CA VAL A 67 3.13 -3.47 13.52
C VAL A 67 2.80 -4.81 14.17
N ARG A 68 1.56 -5.03 14.65
CA ARG A 68 1.09 -6.34 15.12
C ARG A 68 1.24 -7.42 14.03
N ASN A 69 0.78 -7.15 12.81
CA ASN A 69 0.87 -8.11 11.71
C ASN A 69 2.32 -8.41 11.32
N PHE A 70 3.21 -7.42 11.40
CA PHE A 70 4.64 -7.64 11.22
C PHE A 70 5.21 -8.59 12.29
N LEU A 71 4.85 -8.40 13.55
CA LEU A 71 5.33 -9.24 14.65
C LEU A 71 4.80 -10.67 14.58
N ILE A 72 3.58 -10.89 14.08
CA ILE A 72 3.08 -12.24 13.75
C ILE A 72 4.06 -12.98 12.85
N GLN A 73 4.59 -12.31 11.83
CA GLN A 73 5.51 -12.93 10.88
C GLN A 73 6.88 -13.18 11.49
N VAL A 74 7.37 -12.26 12.31
CA VAL A 74 8.62 -12.46 13.06
C VAL A 74 8.48 -13.63 14.03
N PHE A 75 7.37 -13.74 14.75
CA PHE A 75 7.14 -14.83 15.70
C PHE A 75 6.98 -16.19 15.00
N LYS A 76 6.28 -16.24 13.85
CA LYS A 76 6.23 -17.45 13.01
C LYS A 76 7.60 -17.93 12.57
N PHE A 77 8.54 -17.01 12.35
CA PHE A 77 9.93 -17.33 12.06
C PHE A 77 10.72 -17.79 13.30
N SER A 78 10.45 -17.20 14.46
CA SER A 78 11.12 -17.53 15.72
C SER A 78 10.71 -18.88 16.34
N ILE A 79 9.48 -19.34 16.09
CA ILE A 79 8.96 -20.64 16.60
C ILE A 79 9.80 -21.84 16.14
N PRO A 80 10.02 -22.09 14.84
CA PRO A 80 10.79 -23.26 14.38
C PRO A 80 12.27 -23.21 14.80
N LYS A 81 12.78 -22.02 15.15
CA LYS A 81 14.13 -21.84 15.71
C LYS A 81 14.20 -22.09 17.22
N GLY A 82 13.09 -22.47 17.86
CA GLY A 82 13.03 -22.76 19.29
C GLY A 82 13.14 -21.54 20.20
N LEU A 83 13.00 -20.32 19.66
CA LEU A 83 13.17 -19.07 20.43
C LEU A 83 11.93 -18.71 21.24
N ILE A 84 10.75 -19.12 20.77
CA ILE A 84 9.45 -18.94 21.43
C ILE A 84 8.56 -20.16 21.17
N LEU A 85 7.63 -20.40 22.09
CA LEU A 85 6.74 -21.57 22.04
C LEU A 85 5.48 -21.33 21.19
N LYS A 86 5.01 -20.08 21.14
CA LYS A 86 3.78 -19.72 20.40
C LYS A 86 3.85 -18.28 19.90
N ASN A 87 2.91 -17.93 19.04
CA ASN A 87 2.78 -16.57 18.52
C ASN A 87 1.95 -15.70 19.48
N PHE A 88 2.63 -14.94 20.33
CA PHE A 88 1.96 -14.02 21.28
C PHE A 88 1.21 -12.86 20.63
N ALA A 89 1.48 -12.56 19.36
CA ALA A 89 0.80 -11.49 18.63
C ALA A 89 -0.57 -11.89 18.08
N ASP A 90 -0.83 -13.19 17.93
CA ASP A 90 -2.13 -13.69 17.43
C ASP A 90 -3.26 -13.44 18.45
N ASP A 91 -2.95 -13.54 19.74
CA ASP A 91 -3.90 -13.33 20.86
C ASP A 91 -4.35 -11.86 21.02
N ILE A 92 -3.70 -10.92 20.34
CA ILE A 92 -4.03 -9.49 20.45
C ILE A 92 -5.15 -9.13 19.49
N ILE A 93 -6.22 -8.51 19.96
CA ILE A 93 -7.33 -8.10 19.10
C ILE A 93 -6.92 -6.88 18.27
N LYS A 94 -7.24 -6.90 16.96
CA LYS A 94 -7.01 -5.75 16.08
C LYS A 94 -7.86 -4.57 16.53
N LYS A 95 -7.31 -3.36 16.50
CA LYS A 95 -8.09 -2.15 16.76
C LYS A 95 -9.00 -1.86 15.56
N PRO A 96 -10.31 -1.67 15.77
CA PRO A 96 -11.22 -1.35 14.69
C PRO A 96 -10.91 0.03 14.14
N ARG A 97 -11.26 0.24 12.87
CA ARG A 97 -11.28 1.58 12.28
C ARG A 97 -12.35 2.42 13.02
N PRO A 98 -12.02 3.62 13.52
CA PRO A 98 -13.01 4.52 14.10
C PRO A 98 -14.10 4.84 13.07
N LYS A 99 -15.36 4.75 13.48
CA LYS A 99 -16.53 4.86 12.60
C LYS A 99 -16.59 6.19 11.85
N ASP A 100 -16.15 7.27 12.49
CA ASP A 100 -16.21 8.63 11.93
C ASP A 100 -14.99 8.98 11.05
N THR A 101 -14.09 8.02 10.78
CA THR A 101 -12.92 8.27 9.93
C THR A 101 -13.38 8.38 8.47
N PRO A 102 -13.13 9.50 7.77
CA PRO A 102 -13.47 9.65 6.37
C PRO A 102 -12.95 8.49 5.53
N GLU A 103 -13.69 8.11 4.50
CA GLU A 103 -13.23 7.09 3.56
C GLU A 103 -11.92 7.53 2.90
N ALA A 104 -10.86 6.72 3.01
CA ALA A 104 -9.53 7.09 2.53
C ALA A 104 -9.50 7.25 1.00
N TYR A 105 -10.39 6.53 0.30
CA TYR A 105 -10.52 6.53 -1.15
C TYR A 105 -11.95 6.86 -1.56
N ARG A 106 -12.49 7.98 -1.05
CA ARG A 106 -13.80 8.48 -1.51
C ARG A 106 -13.79 8.57 -3.05
N THR A 107 -14.84 8.05 -3.68
CA THR A 107 -15.05 8.17 -5.12
C THR A 107 -15.20 9.63 -5.54
N TRP A 108 -14.51 10.02 -6.60
CA TRP A 108 -14.58 11.38 -7.15
C TRP A 108 -15.87 11.57 -7.96
N THR A 109 -16.44 12.77 -7.91
CA THR A 109 -17.56 13.13 -8.79
C THR A 109 -17.05 13.41 -10.21
N TYR A 110 -17.95 13.36 -11.18
CA TYR A 110 -17.63 13.71 -12.56
C TYR A 110 -17.02 15.12 -12.69
N GLU A 111 -17.58 16.10 -11.95
CA GLU A 111 -17.11 17.49 -11.95
C GLU A 111 -15.70 17.64 -11.36
N GLU A 112 -15.39 16.90 -10.29
CA GLU A 112 -14.03 16.87 -9.70
C GLU A 112 -13.03 16.25 -10.68
N VAL A 113 -13.41 15.17 -11.36
CA VAL A 113 -12.58 14.53 -12.39
C VAL A 113 -12.33 15.49 -13.55
N GLN A 114 -13.37 16.14 -14.06
CA GLN A 114 -13.25 17.09 -15.17
C GLN A 114 -12.33 18.26 -14.81
N THR A 115 -12.53 18.85 -13.63
CA THR A 115 -11.69 19.96 -13.12
C THR A 115 -10.22 19.57 -13.04
N ALA A 116 -9.92 18.36 -12.56
CA ALA A 116 -8.55 17.86 -12.47
C ALA A 116 -7.94 17.63 -13.85
N LEU A 117 -8.71 17.11 -14.82
CA LEU A 117 -8.26 16.94 -16.19
C LEU A 117 -7.96 18.28 -16.87
N ASP A 118 -8.83 19.28 -16.69
CA ASP A 118 -8.68 20.60 -17.32
C ASP A 118 -7.44 21.34 -16.81
N THR A 119 -7.16 21.22 -15.50
CA THR A 119 -6.02 21.87 -14.85
C THR A 119 -4.68 21.14 -15.10
N ALA A 120 -4.73 19.84 -15.39
CA ALA A 120 -3.52 19.04 -15.58
C ALA A 120 -2.74 19.44 -16.85
N SER A 121 -1.42 19.33 -16.79
CA SER A 121 -0.56 19.46 -17.97
C SER A 121 -0.93 18.40 -19.02
N PRO A 122 -0.65 18.62 -20.32
CA PRO A 122 -1.04 17.67 -21.38
C PRO A 122 -0.57 16.23 -21.12
N GLN A 123 0.63 16.05 -20.56
CA GLN A 123 1.19 14.74 -20.24
C GLN A 123 0.47 14.08 -19.05
N LEU A 124 0.20 14.84 -17.99
CA LEU A 124 -0.50 14.34 -16.81
C LEU A 124 -1.97 14.05 -17.12
N ARG A 125 -2.62 14.88 -17.94
CA ARG A 125 -4.00 14.70 -18.39
C ARG A 125 -4.19 13.36 -19.10
N ALA A 126 -3.27 12.98 -19.98
CA ALA A 126 -3.33 11.68 -20.67
C ALA A 126 -3.22 10.50 -19.68
N ALA A 127 -2.33 10.58 -18.70
CA ALA A 127 -2.20 9.54 -17.67
C ALA A 127 -3.44 9.47 -16.76
N LEU A 128 -3.96 10.61 -16.30
CA LEU A 128 -5.18 10.68 -15.49
C LEU A 128 -6.39 10.13 -16.25
N ALA A 129 -6.56 10.49 -17.52
CA ALA A 129 -7.63 9.96 -18.36
C ALA A 129 -7.54 8.43 -18.50
N MET A 130 -6.33 7.87 -18.68
CA MET A 130 -6.13 6.42 -18.68
C MET A 130 -6.55 5.77 -17.35
N ILE A 131 -6.15 6.35 -16.21
CA ILE A 131 -6.53 5.85 -14.89
C ILE A 131 -8.05 5.83 -14.73
N PHE A 132 -8.73 6.94 -15.05
CA PHE A 132 -10.19 7.04 -14.87
C PHE A 132 -10.98 6.15 -15.84
N CYS A 133 -10.50 5.93 -17.07
CA CYS A 133 -11.23 5.13 -18.06
C CYS A 133 -10.92 3.62 -18.01
N THR A 134 -9.80 3.21 -17.40
CA THR A 134 -9.34 1.81 -17.44
C THR A 134 -9.08 1.19 -16.07
N GLU A 135 -9.30 1.97 -15.00
CA GLU A 135 -9.04 1.57 -13.60
C GLU A 135 -7.59 1.13 -13.35
N GLN A 136 -6.66 1.50 -14.25
CA GLN A 136 -5.25 1.19 -14.09
C GLN A 136 -4.63 2.00 -12.94
N GLY A 137 -3.69 1.39 -12.24
CA GLY A 137 -2.90 2.09 -11.24
C GLY A 137 -2.02 3.19 -11.86
N PRO A 138 -1.60 4.21 -11.10
CA PRO A 138 -0.80 5.32 -11.62
C PRO A 138 0.50 4.91 -12.32
N SER A 139 1.19 3.88 -11.80
CA SER A 139 2.41 3.34 -12.43
C SER A 139 2.11 2.71 -13.79
N ASP A 140 1.04 1.93 -13.91
CA ASP A 140 0.69 1.27 -15.18
C ASP A 140 0.24 2.27 -16.24
N ALA A 141 -0.53 3.29 -15.84
CA ALA A 141 -0.97 4.35 -16.73
C ALA A 141 0.19 5.23 -17.24
N SER A 142 1.15 5.54 -16.37
CA SER A 142 2.33 6.35 -16.73
C SER A 142 3.35 5.58 -17.58
N GLU A 143 3.47 4.27 -17.38
CA GLU A 143 4.35 3.40 -18.18
C GLU A 143 3.65 2.84 -19.44
N PHE A 144 2.43 3.30 -19.76
CA PHE A 144 1.66 2.79 -20.89
C PHE A 144 2.39 3.05 -22.22
N ARG A 145 2.85 1.98 -22.86
CA ARG A 145 3.55 2.04 -24.16
C ARG A 145 2.62 1.69 -25.31
N LYS A 146 2.79 2.40 -26.43
CA LYS A 146 2.05 2.18 -27.70
C LYS A 146 2.09 0.72 -28.19
N ALA A 147 3.16 -0.01 -27.91
CA ALA A 147 3.30 -1.43 -28.28
C ALA A 147 2.42 -2.38 -27.44
N ARG A 148 2.07 -2.02 -26.21
CA ARG A 148 1.17 -2.78 -25.31
C ARG A 148 -0.30 -2.72 -25.77
N GLY A 149 -0.66 -1.70 -26.55
CA GLY A 149 -2.00 -1.48 -27.09
C GLY A 149 -2.30 -2.19 -28.42
N ARG A 150 -1.46 -3.12 -28.90
CA ARG A 150 -1.81 -3.97 -30.04
C ARG A 150 -2.71 -5.13 -29.59
N SER A 151 -3.96 -4.82 -29.26
CA SER A 151 -5.01 -5.83 -29.36
C SER A 151 -5.24 -6.14 -30.84
N ARG A 152 -5.19 -7.44 -31.17
CA ARG A 152 -5.67 -7.99 -32.44
C ARG A 152 -7.09 -7.48 -32.68
N GLY A 153 -7.31 -6.83 -33.82
CA GLY A 153 -8.63 -6.72 -34.46
C GLY A 153 -9.75 -6.02 -33.70
N GLN A 154 -9.62 -4.72 -33.40
CA GLN A 154 -10.78 -3.80 -33.46
C GLN A 154 -10.31 -2.35 -33.50
N ALA A 155 -10.04 -1.87 -34.71
CA ALA A 155 -9.72 -0.48 -34.96
C ALA A 155 -10.98 0.30 -35.37
N ARG A 156 -11.77 0.76 -34.38
CA ARG A 156 -12.54 2.04 -34.33
C ARG A 156 -13.62 1.98 -33.22
N PRO A 157 -13.91 3.08 -32.49
CA PRO A 157 -13.55 4.48 -32.76
C PRO A 157 -12.95 5.20 -31.53
N ALA A 158 -11.69 4.93 -31.17
CA ALA A 158 -10.98 5.78 -30.19
C ALA A 158 -10.67 7.19 -30.74
N ARG A 159 -10.69 7.37 -32.07
CA ARG A 159 -10.46 8.67 -32.72
C ARG A 159 -11.62 9.66 -32.54
N GLU A 160 -12.87 9.20 -32.45
CA GLU A 160 -14.03 10.09 -32.25
C GLU A 160 -14.17 10.53 -30.79
N ALA A 161 -13.84 9.66 -29.84
CA ALA A 161 -13.86 10.01 -28.42
C ALA A 161 -12.78 11.06 -28.07
N VAL A 162 -11.58 10.92 -28.62
CA VAL A 162 -10.49 11.90 -28.41
C VAL A 162 -10.81 13.23 -29.09
N ALA A 163 -11.44 13.24 -30.27
CA ALA A 163 -11.86 14.47 -30.93
C ALA A 163 -12.96 15.23 -30.15
N ARG A 164 -13.91 14.51 -29.52
CA ARG A 164 -14.93 15.11 -28.65
C ARG A 164 -14.37 15.70 -27.36
N VAL A 165 -13.39 15.04 -26.74
CA VAL A 165 -12.76 15.51 -25.50
C VAL A 165 -11.77 16.66 -25.75
N ALA A 166 -11.19 16.76 -26.95
CA ALA A 166 -10.20 17.79 -27.28
C ALA A 166 -10.80 19.11 -27.80
N GLY A 167 -12.13 19.25 -27.96
CA GLY A 167 -12.76 20.50 -28.40
C GLY A 167 -12.32 21.00 -29.78
N LEU A 168 -11.73 20.14 -30.62
CA LEU A 168 -11.30 20.49 -31.97
C LEU A 168 -12.49 20.34 -32.92
N GLY A 169 -13.29 21.42 -33.01
CA GLY A 169 -14.27 21.59 -34.07
C GLY A 169 -13.59 21.42 -35.44
N ALA A 170 -14.18 20.58 -36.29
CA ALA A 170 -13.71 20.38 -37.65
C ALA A 170 -13.77 21.71 -38.42
N ILE A 171 -12.61 22.32 -38.67
CA ILE A 171 -12.47 23.36 -39.68
C ILE A 171 -12.48 22.62 -41.03
N ARG A 172 -13.59 22.72 -41.76
CA ARG A 172 -13.65 22.39 -43.19
C ARG A 172 -13.73 23.70 -43.97
N GLY A 173 -12.69 23.95 -44.77
CA GLY A 173 -12.83 24.66 -46.04
C GLY A 173 -13.29 23.70 -47.13
#